data_AF-A0A7S2LRW7-F1
#
_entry.id   AF-A0A7S2LRW7-F1
#
_cell.length_a   1.000
_cell.length_b   1.000
_cell.length_c   1.000
_cell.angle_alpha   90.00
_cell.angle_beta   90.00
_cell.angle_gamma   90.00
#
_symmetry.space_group_name_H-M   'P 1'
#
loop_
_entity.id
_entity.type
_entity.pdbx_description
1 polymer ?
#
loop_
_entity_poly.entity_id
_entity_poly.type
_entity_poly.pdbx_seq_one_letter_code
_entity_poly.pdbx_strand_id
1 'polypeptide(L)'
;TTSAMAKSTAAATPLIVALGSYQALKQTKVIDQVIKLSKSSAPNILDVHSDNLEFDSAAFVDKECIVKQCNPNDWHKFKAWADVIIYRTDQGDVPSHEELINAIHNGTVLCAVPRILHLLGEDIVPSDTAIIEGHDQTKIDNLVNANKRVIAIEELAAFVIVGENAMTIGGEGGSTCHVYTQDESGESITGPLPTTWNEPIPIEEILQFPMPATASHLDALEEHVDTDFVIADDVLPMAALDEECTDNAEEVFPKIVACGRTETLQMQAIVDKVVELSGADLPKVLYVGTASFDRTDRYNVCTKKF
;
A
#
# COMPACT_ATOMS: atom_id res chain seq x y z
N THR A 1 -28.75 -9.42 46.62
CA THR A 1 -27.96 -10.13 45.60
C THR A 1 -27.87 -9.25 44.37
N THR A 2 -26.82 -8.45 44.29
CA THR A 2 -26.54 -7.52 43.20
C THR A 2 -26.07 -8.30 41.97
N SER A 3 -26.87 -8.25 40.91
CA SER A 3 -26.53 -8.74 39.57
C SER A 3 -25.44 -7.84 38.99
N ALA A 4 -24.22 -8.35 38.89
CA ALA A 4 -23.14 -7.68 38.16
C ALA A 4 -23.47 -7.75 36.67
N MET A 5 -23.85 -6.61 36.08
CA MET A 5 -23.87 -6.42 34.64
C MET A 5 -22.45 -6.64 34.11
N ALA A 6 -22.27 -7.67 33.29
CA ALA A 6 -21.07 -7.84 32.48
C ALA A 6 -20.96 -6.61 31.56
N LYS A 7 -19.95 -5.77 31.80
CA LYS A 7 -19.51 -4.78 30.83
C LYS A 7 -19.03 -5.56 29.60
N SER A 8 -19.78 -5.48 28.51
CA SER A 8 -19.24 -5.77 27.19
C SER A 8 -18.12 -4.78 26.95
N THR A 9 -16.87 -5.23 27.14
CA THR A 9 -15.69 -4.54 26.66
C THR A 9 -15.70 -4.64 25.14
N ALA A 10 -15.87 -3.51 24.46
CA ALA A 10 -15.66 -3.44 23.01
C ALA A 10 -14.29 -4.05 22.71
N ALA A 11 -14.24 -5.09 21.88
CA ALA A 11 -12.99 -5.71 21.46
C ALA A 11 -12.10 -4.65 20.79
N ALA A 12 -10.82 -4.59 21.15
CA ALA A 12 -9.93 -3.63 20.51
C ALA A 12 -9.70 -4.03 19.04
N THR A 13 -9.57 -3.01 18.20
CA THR A 13 -9.28 -3.15 16.78
C THR A 13 -7.99 -3.95 16.56
N PRO A 14 -8.00 -5.04 15.78
CA PRO A 14 -6.78 -5.79 15.45
C PRO A 14 -5.71 -4.90 14.81
N LEU A 15 -4.45 -5.03 15.26
CA LEU A 15 -3.30 -4.29 14.75
C LEU A 15 -2.24 -5.27 14.25
N ILE A 16 -2.12 -5.39 12.94
CA ILE A 16 -1.26 -6.41 12.32
C ILE A 16 -0.38 -5.76 11.24
N VAL A 17 0.86 -6.18 11.18
CA VAL A 17 1.82 -5.82 10.14
C VAL A 17 2.27 -7.13 9.48
N ALA A 18 1.68 -7.41 8.32
CA ALA A 18 2.05 -8.52 7.47
C ALA A 18 3.32 -8.15 6.69
N LEU A 19 4.40 -8.89 6.90
CA LEU A 19 5.70 -8.62 6.32
C LEU A 19 5.93 -9.50 5.10
N GLY A 20 6.39 -8.95 3.98
CA GLY A 20 6.81 -9.79 2.84
C GLY A 20 8.01 -10.67 3.22
N SER A 21 8.88 -10.16 4.09
CA SER A 21 9.87 -10.93 4.85
C SER A 21 10.29 -10.16 6.10
N TYR A 22 11.01 -10.81 7.01
CA TYR A 22 11.61 -10.10 8.15
C TYR A 22 12.67 -9.06 7.75
N GLN A 23 13.17 -9.06 6.50
CA GLN A 23 14.06 -8.00 6.01
C GLN A 23 13.33 -6.64 5.92
N ALA A 24 12.00 -6.63 5.76
CA ALA A 24 11.21 -5.40 5.80
C ALA A 24 11.37 -4.66 7.15
N LEU A 25 11.68 -5.36 8.25
CA LEU A 25 11.94 -4.75 9.55
C LEU A 25 13.31 -4.05 9.65
N LYS A 26 14.13 -4.06 8.60
CA LYS A 26 15.33 -3.20 8.49
C LYS A 26 15.00 -1.82 7.92
N GLN A 27 13.81 -1.66 7.34
CA GLN A 27 13.39 -0.44 6.68
C GLN A 27 12.82 0.52 7.72
N THR A 28 13.41 1.72 7.84
CA THR A 28 12.98 2.72 8.84
C THR A 28 11.49 3.04 8.75
N LYS A 29 10.92 3.10 7.54
CA LYS A 29 9.49 3.37 7.33
C LYS A 29 8.59 2.30 7.94
N VAL A 30 8.97 1.03 7.84
CA VAL A 30 8.22 -0.10 8.41
C VAL A 30 8.30 -0.05 9.94
N ILE A 31 9.50 0.18 10.49
CA ILE A 31 9.71 0.32 11.95
C ILE A 31 8.90 1.49 12.51
N ASP A 32 8.98 2.67 11.88
CA ASP A 32 8.26 3.86 12.32
C ASP A 32 6.75 3.61 12.33
N GLN A 33 6.24 2.85 11.35
CA GLN A 33 4.83 2.48 11.32
C GLN A 33 4.45 1.49 12.42
N VAL A 34 5.30 0.49 12.72
CA VAL A 34 5.09 -0.43 13.84
C VAL A 34 5.03 0.33 15.17
N ILE A 35 5.95 1.27 15.39
CA ILE A 35 5.99 2.13 16.59
C ILE A 35 4.72 2.98 16.65
N LYS A 36 4.33 3.64 15.56
CA LYS A 36 3.11 4.45 15.48
C LYS A 36 1.86 3.65 15.88
N LEU A 37 1.75 2.39 15.44
CA LEU A 37 0.61 1.52 15.77
C LEU A 37 0.56 1.15 17.26
N SER A 38 1.71 0.99 17.90
CA SER A 38 1.80 0.64 19.32
C SER A 38 1.26 1.73 20.26
N LYS A 39 1.06 2.96 19.75
CA LYS A 39 0.67 4.16 20.53
C LYS A 39 1.65 4.50 21.67
N SER A 40 2.83 3.91 21.66
CA SER A 40 3.95 4.22 22.54
C SER A 40 5.08 4.84 21.72
N SER A 41 5.77 5.84 22.28
CA SER A 41 6.97 6.41 21.65
C SER A 41 8.19 5.48 21.77
N ALA A 42 8.17 4.55 22.72
CA ALA A 42 9.24 3.59 22.99
C ALA A 42 8.61 2.25 23.40
N PRO A 43 8.01 1.51 22.44
CA PRO A 43 7.33 0.26 22.72
C PRO A 43 8.26 -0.85 23.23
N ASN A 44 7.70 -1.71 24.07
CA ASN A 44 8.28 -2.99 24.43
C ASN A 44 8.07 -3.98 23.28
N ILE A 45 9.16 -4.42 22.67
CA ILE A 45 9.16 -5.37 21.56
C ILE A 45 9.49 -6.76 22.10
N LEU A 46 8.60 -7.71 21.86
CA LEU A 46 8.85 -9.12 22.10
C LEU A 46 9.12 -9.85 20.78
N ASP A 47 10.36 -10.25 20.56
CA ASP A 47 10.77 -11.09 19.44
C ASP A 47 10.65 -12.57 19.84
N VAL A 48 9.66 -13.25 19.26
CA VAL A 48 9.38 -14.67 19.48
C VAL A 48 9.95 -15.47 18.33
N HIS A 49 10.89 -16.37 18.57
CA HIS A 49 11.61 -17.07 17.49
C HIS A 49 11.94 -18.53 17.83
N SER A 50 11.82 -19.44 16.87
CA SER A 50 12.10 -20.89 17.04
C SER A 50 13.59 -21.23 16.99
N ASP A 51 14.41 -20.44 16.29
CA ASP A 51 15.83 -20.70 16.03
C ASP A 51 16.74 -19.55 16.47
N ASN A 52 18.06 -19.77 16.51
CA ASN A 52 19.08 -18.70 16.64
C ASN A 52 19.16 -17.79 15.38
N LEU A 53 18.02 -17.47 14.77
CA LEU A 53 17.90 -16.49 13.70
C LEU A 53 18.21 -15.12 14.29
N GLU A 54 19.37 -14.59 13.92
CA GLU A 54 19.82 -13.27 14.33
C GLU A 54 18.78 -12.22 13.91
N PHE A 55 18.11 -11.65 14.90
CA PHE A 55 17.27 -10.47 14.73
C PHE A 55 18.14 -9.25 14.94
N ASP A 56 18.29 -8.47 13.88
CA ASP A 56 18.93 -7.17 14.00
C ASP A 56 17.96 -6.20 14.70
N SER A 57 18.06 -6.21 16.03
CA SER A 57 17.27 -5.32 16.89
C SER A 57 17.80 -3.90 16.95
N ALA A 58 18.96 -3.61 16.35
CA ALA A 58 19.62 -2.31 16.46
C ALA A 58 18.71 -1.18 16.02
N ALA A 59 17.98 -1.36 14.92
CA ALA A 59 17.07 -0.34 14.40
C ALA A 59 15.88 -0.03 15.32
N PHE A 60 15.46 -0.97 16.17
CA PHE A 60 14.46 -0.72 17.23
C PHE A 60 15.09 -0.07 18.45
N VAL A 61 16.30 -0.50 18.84
CA VAL A 61 17.03 0.07 19.99
C VAL A 61 17.41 1.53 19.73
N ASP A 62 17.78 1.88 18.50
CA ASP A 62 18.07 3.26 18.07
C ASP A 62 16.83 4.17 18.18
N LYS A 63 15.63 3.58 18.25
CA LYS A 63 14.34 4.25 18.47
C LYS A 63 13.88 4.19 19.92
N GLU A 64 14.80 3.88 20.85
CA GLU A 64 14.55 3.75 22.30
C GLU A 64 13.60 2.60 22.69
N CYS A 65 13.29 1.69 21.77
CA CYS A 65 12.47 0.52 22.06
C CYS A 65 13.24 -0.47 22.95
N ILE A 66 12.52 -1.16 23.84
CA ILE A 66 13.10 -2.24 24.65
C ILE A 66 12.79 -3.55 23.96
N VAL A 67 13.82 -4.26 23.50
CA VAL A 67 13.66 -5.55 22.82
C VAL A 67 13.98 -6.70 23.77
N LYS A 68 13.06 -7.66 23.89
CA LYS A 68 13.32 -8.97 24.52
C LYS A 68 13.10 -10.07 23.53
N GLN A 69 13.94 -11.10 23.63
CA GLN A 69 13.84 -12.30 22.83
C GLN A 69 13.36 -13.46 23.70
N CYS A 70 12.47 -14.28 23.16
CA CYS A 70 12.11 -15.55 23.79
C CYS A 70 11.82 -16.63 22.74
N ASN A 71 11.97 -17.88 23.16
CA ASN A 71 11.45 -19.00 22.39
C ASN A 71 9.90 -19.01 22.43
N PRO A 72 9.22 -19.71 21.49
CA PRO A 72 7.76 -19.74 21.45
C PRO A 72 7.14 -20.39 22.70
N ASN A 73 7.86 -21.29 23.37
CA ASN A 73 7.38 -21.94 24.59
C ASN A 73 7.31 -20.99 25.80
N ASP A 74 8.14 -19.95 25.84
CA ASP A 74 8.25 -19.01 26.94
C ASP A 74 7.46 -17.72 26.73
N TRP A 75 6.89 -17.50 25.55
CA TRP A 75 6.24 -16.23 25.16
C TRP A 75 5.10 -15.81 26.13
N HIS A 76 4.39 -16.79 26.71
CA HIS A 76 3.28 -16.57 27.64
C HIS A 76 3.69 -15.79 28.89
N LYS A 77 4.98 -15.83 29.25
CA LYS A 77 5.58 -15.08 30.36
C LYS A 77 5.74 -13.59 30.05
N PHE A 78 5.80 -13.23 28.77
CA PHE A 78 6.16 -11.90 28.29
C PHE A 78 5.06 -11.21 27.47
N LYS A 79 4.03 -11.95 27.02
CA LYS A 79 2.96 -11.39 26.17
C LYS A 79 2.26 -10.16 26.76
N ALA A 80 2.06 -10.12 28.08
CA ALA A 80 1.43 -8.98 28.77
C ALA A 80 2.36 -7.76 28.94
N TRP A 81 3.67 -7.95 28.73
CA TRP A 81 4.66 -6.87 28.76
C TRP A 81 4.86 -6.23 27.38
N ALA A 82 4.50 -6.94 26.30
CA ALA A 82 4.77 -6.54 24.94
C ALA A 82 3.71 -5.58 24.39
N ASP A 83 4.16 -4.44 23.86
CA ASP A 83 3.34 -3.55 23.04
C ASP A 83 3.33 -4.04 21.57
N VAL A 84 4.43 -4.65 21.15
CA VAL A 84 4.63 -5.25 19.83
C VAL A 84 5.17 -6.67 19.98
N ILE A 85 4.61 -7.62 19.25
CA ILE A 85 5.11 -8.98 19.11
C ILE A 85 5.62 -9.16 17.68
N ILE A 86 6.91 -9.49 17.53
CA ILE A 86 7.48 -9.93 16.26
C ILE A 86 7.54 -11.45 16.31
N TYR A 87 6.78 -12.12 15.46
CA TYR A 87 6.58 -13.57 15.56
C TYR A 87 7.31 -14.31 14.43
N ARG A 88 8.52 -14.80 14.69
CA ARG A 88 9.46 -15.41 13.72
C ARG A 88 9.62 -16.93 13.91
N THR A 89 8.57 -17.68 13.65
CA THR A 89 8.67 -19.15 13.61
C THR A 89 8.47 -19.71 12.20
N ASP A 90 9.10 -20.85 11.96
CA ASP A 90 9.13 -21.59 10.71
C ASP A 90 8.24 -22.84 10.74
N GLN A 91 7.81 -23.27 11.92
CA GLN A 91 7.00 -24.47 12.15
C GLN A 91 5.89 -24.17 13.17
N GLY A 92 4.82 -24.97 13.12
CA GLY A 92 3.57 -24.88 13.91
C GLY A 92 3.68 -24.94 15.44
N ASP A 93 4.83 -24.58 16.01
CA ASP A 93 5.00 -24.17 17.40
C ASP A 93 4.44 -22.76 17.59
N VAL A 94 3.17 -22.58 17.23
CA VAL A 94 2.43 -21.38 17.61
C VAL A 94 1.98 -21.58 19.06
N PRO A 95 2.04 -20.54 19.90
CA PRO A 95 1.16 -20.45 21.05
C PRO A 95 -0.24 -20.94 20.75
N SER A 96 -1.03 -21.27 21.77
CA SER A 96 -2.44 -21.47 21.53
C SER A 96 -2.98 -20.24 20.77
N HIS A 97 -3.49 -20.47 19.56
CA HIS A 97 -3.96 -19.46 18.61
C HIS A 97 -4.81 -18.39 19.30
N GLU A 98 -5.65 -18.84 20.23
CA GLU A 98 -6.51 -18.03 21.08
C GLU A 98 -5.75 -16.98 21.90
N GLU A 99 -4.58 -17.31 22.46
CA GLU A 99 -3.80 -16.35 23.23
C GLU A 99 -3.18 -15.26 22.38
N LEU A 100 -2.75 -15.57 21.15
CA LEU A 100 -2.18 -14.59 20.24
C LEU A 100 -3.26 -13.64 19.74
N ILE A 101 -4.43 -14.18 19.37
CA ILE A 101 -5.62 -13.39 19.06
C ILE A 101 -6.03 -12.50 20.24
N ASN A 102 -6.05 -13.05 21.45
CA ASN A 102 -6.37 -12.27 22.64
C ASN A 102 -5.38 -11.13 22.89
N ALA A 103 -4.08 -11.31 22.61
CA ALA A 103 -3.11 -10.23 22.70
C ALA A 103 -3.41 -9.12 21.68
N ILE A 104 -3.69 -9.49 20.43
CA ILE A 104 -4.05 -8.55 19.36
C ILE A 104 -5.32 -7.76 19.71
N HIS A 105 -6.37 -8.45 20.17
CA HIS A 105 -7.62 -7.83 20.62
C HIS A 105 -7.48 -7.00 21.90
N ASN A 106 -6.36 -7.11 22.61
CA ASN A 106 -6.02 -6.23 23.74
C ASN A 106 -5.15 -5.04 23.32
N GLY A 107 -4.88 -4.87 22.03
CA GLY A 107 -4.16 -3.74 21.46
C GLY A 107 -2.67 -3.97 21.20
N THR A 108 -2.16 -5.19 21.36
CA THR A 108 -0.78 -5.53 20.98
C THR A 108 -0.66 -5.56 19.46
N VAL A 109 0.40 -4.95 18.92
CA VAL A 109 0.71 -5.02 17.48
C VAL A 109 1.39 -6.35 17.17
N LEU A 110 0.86 -7.10 16.20
CA LEU A 110 1.54 -8.30 15.69
C LEU A 110 2.30 -7.99 14.40
N CYS A 111 3.60 -8.28 14.37
CA CYS A 111 4.41 -8.28 13.16
C CYS A 111 4.78 -9.72 12.79
N ALA A 112 4.31 -10.19 11.64
CA ALA A 112 4.59 -11.55 11.20
C ALA A 112 4.53 -11.65 9.67
N VAL A 113 5.13 -12.70 9.13
CA VAL A 113 4.97 -13.03 7.70
C VAL A 113 3.61 -13.71 7.46
N PRO A 114 2.98 -13.53 6.28
CA PRO A 114 1.66 -14.04 5.93
C PRO A 114 1.34 -15.49 6.29
N ARG A 115 2.30 -16.43 6.19
CA ARG A 115 2.07 -17.83 6.58
C ARG A 115 1.66 -18.00 8.05
N ILE A 116 2.10 -17.09 8.93
CA ILE A 116 1.67 -17.06 10.33
C ILE A 116 0.27 -16.49 10.45
N LEU A 117 -0.08 -15.50 9.63
CA LEU A 117 -1.41 -14.87 9.66
C LEU A 117 -2.51 -15.83 9.23
N HIS A 118 -2.24 -16.73 8.28
CA HIS A 118 -3.18 -17.81 7.93
C HIS A 118 -3.55 -18.69 9.12
N LEU A 119 -2.66 -18.81 10.10
CA LEU A 119 -2.94 -19.58 11.30
C LEU A 119 -3.94 -18.87 12.19
N LEU A 120 -4.12 -17.55 12.08
CA LEU A 120 -5.03 -16.73 12.90
C LEU A 120 -6.48 -16.74 12.39
N GLY A 121 -6.75 -17.40 11.26
CA GLY A 121 -8.12 -17.61 10.77
C GLY A 121 -8.78 -16.38 10.13
N GLU A 122 -10.09 -16.49 9.93
CA GLU A 122 -10.92 -15.51 9.20
C GLU A 122 -11.25 -14.25 10.02
N ASP A 123 -10.84 -14.19 11.29
CA ASP A 123 -11.13 -13.05 12.18
C ASP A 123 -10.36 -11.77 11.81
N ILE A 124 -9.39 -11.86 10.90
CA ILE A 124 -8.48 -10.75 10.53
C ILE A 124 -8.59 -10.36 9.07
N VAL A 125 -8.79 -11.33 8.18
CA VAL A 125 -8.82 -11.13 6.73
C VAL A 125 -10.10 -11.76 6.20
N PRO A 126 -10.82 -11.13 5.26
CA PRO A 126 -12.00 -11.72 4.64
C PRO A 126 -11.72 -13.14 4.15
N SER A 127 -12.69 -14.04 4.34
CA SER A 127 -12.51 -15.48 4.04
C SER A 127 -12.20 -15.75 2.58
N ASP A 128 -12.56 -14.86 1.67
CA ASP A 128 -12.27 -14.93 0.24
C ASP A 128 -10.96 -14.23 -0.16
N THR A 129 -10.19 -13.75 0.80
CA THR A 129 -8.91 -13.06 0.59
C THR A 129 -7.76 -13.87 1.17
N ALA A 130 -6.66 -13.96 0.43
CA ALA A 130 -5.42 -14.61 0.84
C ALA A 130 -4.27 -13.62 0.83
N ILE A 131 -3.44 -13.63 1.88
CA ILE A 131 -2.25 -12.78 1.95
C ILE A 131 -1.03 -13.70 1.83
N ILE A 132 -0.08 -13.38 0.94
CA ILE A 132 1.08 -14.23 0.68
C ILE A 132 2.39 -13.44 0.63
N GLU A 133 3.48 -14.17 0.86
CA GLU A 133 4.85 -13.68 0.72
C GLU A 133 5.29 -13.78 -0.75
N GLY A 134 5.82 -12.68 -1.30
CA GLY A 134 6.43 -12.64 -2.61
C GLY A 134 5.48 -12.92 -3.79
N HIS A 135 6.09 -13.14 -4.94
CA HIS A 135 5.42 -13.35 -6.23
C HIS A 135 5.57 -14.79 -6.73
N ASP A 136 5.14 -15.76 -5.91
CA ASP A 136 5.02 -17.14 -6.40
C ASP A 136 3.81 -17.24 -7.33
N GLN A 137 4.06 -17.12 -8.64
CA GLN A 137 3.02 -17.14 -9.66
C GLN A 137 2.18 -18.42 -9.61
N THR A 138 2.79 -19.57 -9.31
CA THR A 138 2.04 -20.85 -9.24
C THR A 138 1.06 -20.82 -8.08
N LYS A 139 1.49 -20.30 -6.93
CA LYS A 139 0.64 -20.14 -5.74
C LYS A 139 -0.47 -19.12 -5.99
N ILE A 140 -0.14 -17.99 -6.61
CA ILE A 140 -1.10 -16.94 -6.98
C ILE A 140 -2.17 -17.52 -7.90
N ASP A 141 -1.78 -18.15 -9.01
CA ASP A 141 -2.71 -18.71 -9.99
C ASP A 141 -3.63 -19.75 -9.34
N ASN A 142 -3.10 -20.62 -8.47
CA ASN A 142 -3.91 -21.60 -7.76
C ASN A 142 -4.95 -20.96 -6.84
N LEU A 143 -4.59 -19.89 -6.12
CA LEU A 143 -5.51 -19.18 -5.23
C LEU A 143 -6.56 -18.38 -6.02
N VAL A 144 -6.14 -17.67 -7.06
CA VAL A 144 -7.00 -16.89 -7.94
C VAL A 144 -8.00 -17.81 -8.66
N ASN A 145 -7.56 -18.96 -9.18
CA ASN A 145 -8.44 -19.99 -9.78
C ASN A 145 -9.38 -20.66 -8.76
N ALA A 146 -9.04 -20.62 -7.47
CA ALA A 146 -9.93 -21.00 -6.38
C ALA A 146 -10.89 -19.86 -5.95
N ASN A 147 -11.03 -18.84 -6.81
CA ASN A 147 -11.87 -17.66 -6.60
C ASN A 147 -11.49 -16.89 -5.32
N LYS A 148 -10.19 -16.80 -5.02
CA LYS A 148 -9.65 -15.96 -3.96
C LYS A 148 -9.06 -14.67 -4.53
N ARG A 149 -9.24 -13.58 -3.79
CA ARG A 149 -8.51 -12.33 -3.99
C ARG A 149 -7.17 -12.46 -3.26
N VAL A 150 -6.06 -12.14 -3.92
CA VAL A 150 -4.72 -12.39 -3.35
C VAL A 150 -3.96 -11.09 -3.17
N ILE A 151 -3.45 -10.85 -1.97
CA ILE A 151 -2.52 -9.76 -1.66
C ILE A 151 -1.12 -10.37 -1.53
N ALA A 152 -0.27 -10.12 -2.52
CA ALA A 152 1.14 -10.53 -2.52
C ALA A 152 2.00 -9.40 -1.95
N ILE A 153 2.87 -9.71 -1.00
CA ILE A 153 3.75 -8.72 -0.34
C ILE A 153 5.19 -8.97 -0.74
N GLU A 154 5.83 -8.02 -1.41
CA GLU A 154 7.25 -8.12 -1.76
C GLU A 154 8.18 -8.12 -0.53
N GLU A 155 9.38 -8.69 -0.68
CA GLU A 155 10.32 -8.99 0.40
C GLU A 155 10.57 -7.84 1.39
N LEU A 156 10.68 -6.61 0.89
CA LEU A 156 10.98 -5.40 1.67
C LEU A 156 9.74 -4.54 1.98
N ALA A 157 8.56 -4.96 1.55
CA ALA A 157 7.30 -4.29 1.78
C ALA A 157 6.54 -4.86 2.99
N ALA A 158 5.56 -4.11 3.47
CA ALA A 158 4.63 -4.55 4.49
C ALA A 158 3.18 -4.16 4.14
N PHE A 159 2.24 -5.00 4.53
CA PHE A 159 0.81 -4.73 4.50
C PHE A 159 0.30 -4.60 5.92
N VAL A 160 -0.21 -3.42 6.27
CA VAL A 160 -0.62 -3.04 7.62
C VAL A 160 -2.12 -3.13 7.71
N ILE A 161 -2.65 -3.93 8.64
CA ILE A 161 -4.08 -4.11 8.90
C ILE A 161 -4.41 -3.44 10.23
N VAL A 162 -5.44 -2.59 10.21
CA VAL A 162 -5.99 -1.87 11.35
C VAL A 162 -7.51 -2.09 11.35
N GLY A 163 -7.93 -3.19 11.94
CA GLY A 163 -9.32 -3.66 11.87
C GLY A 163 -9.71 -4.00 10.45
N GLU A 164 -10.78 -3.38 9.96
CA GLU A 164 -11.31 -3.56 8.60
C GLU A 164 -10.57 -2.71 7.55
N ASN A 165 -9.64 -1.87 7.98
CA ASN A 165 -8.84 -1.01 7.11
C ASN A 165 -7.42 -1.54 6.96
N ALA A 166 -6.76 -1.21 5.86
CA ALA A 166 -5.37 -1.53 5.67
C ALA A 166 -4.62 -0.49 4.83
N MET A 167 -3.29 -0.61 4.79
CA MET A 167 -2.42 0.17 3.93
C MET A 167 -1.13 -0.56 3.60
N THR A 168 -0.44 -0.11 2.56
CA THR A 168 0.86 -0.65 2.16
C THR A 168 1.99 0.28 2.54
N ILE A 169 3.06 -0.29 3.11
CA ILE A 169 4.33 0.39 3.34
C ILE A 169 5.34 -0.16 2.35
N GLY A 170 5.88 0.71 1.50
CA GLY A 170 6.88 0.34 0.52
C GLY A 170 8.29 0.22 1.11
N GLY A 171 9.10 -0.65 0.49
CA GLY A 171 10.51 -0.85 0.82
C GLY A 171 11.47 -0.14 -0.14
N GLU A 172 12.76 -0.29 0.12
CA GLU A 172 13.83 0.04 -0.84
C GLU A 172 13.61 -0.64 -2.20
N GLY A 173 14.19 -0.07 -3.26
CA GLY A 173 14.02 -0.57 -4.63
C GLY A 173 12.61 -0.36 -5.21
N GLY A 174 11.71 0.28 -4.45
CA GLY A 174 10.33 0.48 -4.86
C GLY A 174 9.43 -0.72 -4.57
N SER A 175 9.83 -1.59 -3.64
CA SER A 175 9.04 -2.75 -3.27
C SER A 175 7.68 -2.38 -2.71
N THR A 176 6.65 -3.13 -3.11
CA THR A 176 5.25 -2.87 -2.74
C THR A 176 4.45 -4.16 -2.52
N CYS A 177 3.15 -4.00 -2.25
CA CYS A 177 2.17 -5.07 -2.31
C CYS A 177 1.46 -5.06 -3.66
N HIS A 178 1.00 -6.21 -4.12
CA HIS A 178 0.18 -6.34 -5.32
C HIS A 178 -1.10 -7.08 -4.99
N VAL A 179 -2.19 -6.66 -5.63
CA VAL A 179 -3.47 -7.37 -5.55
C VAL A 179 -3.66 -8.15 -6.83
N TYR A 180 -4.12 -9.38 -6.71
CA TYR A 180 -4.52 -10.25 -7.80
C TYR A 180 -5.98 -10.66 -7.62
N THR A 181 -6.75 -10.61 -8.70
CA THR A 181 -8.15 -11.06 -8.72
C THR A 181 -8.48 -11.62 -10.10
N GLN A 182 -9.65 -12.24 -10.26
CA GLN A 182 -10.20 -12.56 -11.58
C GLN A 182 -11.11 -11.44 -12.06
N ASP A 183 -11.04 -11.14 -13.35
CA ASP A 183 -12.05 -10.32 -14.01
C ASP A 183 -13.30 -11.15 -14.39
N GLU A 184 -14.28 -10.51 -15.03
CA GLU A 184 -15.52 -11.17 -15.47
C GLU A 184 -15.28 -12.27 -16.52
N SER A 185 -14.13 -12.24 -17.22
CA SER A 185 -13.74 -13.26 -18.20
C SER A 185 -13.05 -14.47 -17.55
N GLY A 186 -12.70 -14.37 -16.27
CA GLY A 186 -11.91 -15.35 -15.54
C GLY A 186 -10.40 -15.18 -15.71
N GLU A 187 -9.95 -14.10 -16.35
CA GLU A 187 -8.54 -13.78 -16.49
C GLU A 187 -7.99 -13.16 -15.20
N SER A 188 -6.77 -13.54 -14.83
CA SER A 188 -6.09 -12.98 -13.67
C SER A 188 -5.63 -11.56 -13.98
N ILE A 189 -6.13 -10.59 -13.24
CA ILE A 189 -5.72 -9.19 -13.31
C ILE A 189 -4.94 -8.82 -12.05
N THR A 190 -3.97 -7.91 -12.22
CA THR A 190 -3.08 -7.49 -11.13
C THR A 190 -2.83 -5.99 -11.11
N GLY A 191 -2.65 -5.43 -9.91
CA GLY A 191 -2.30 -4.03 -9.71
C GLY A 191 -1.42 -3.82 -8.48
N PRO A 192 -0.37 -2.98 -8.58
CA PRO A 192 0.43 -2.60 -7.43
C PRO A 192 -0.37 -1.67 -6.50
N LEU A 193 -0.17 -1.83 -5.19
CA LEU A 193 -0.77 -0.95 -4.20
C LEU A 193 0.07 0.32 -4.00
N PRO A 194 -0.57 1.49 -3.82
CA PRO A 194 0.12 2.72 -3.45
C PRO A 194 0.84 2.60 -2.10
N THR A 195 2.12 2.99 -2.07
CA THR A 195 2.97 2.95 -0.86
C THR A 195 2.99 4.27 -0.08
N THR A 196 2.06 5.16 -0.42
CA THR A 196 2.12 6.57 -0.02
C THR A 196 0.93 6.99 0.82
N TRP A 197 0.05 6.05 1.18
CA TRP A 197 -1.09 6.34 2.06
C TRP A 197 -0.61 6.79 3.45
N ASN A 198 -1.25 7.86 3.95
CA ASN A 198 -0.99 8.36 5.30
C ASN A 198 -1.89 7.68 6.35
N GLU A 199 -3.03 7.18 5.90
CA GLU A 199 -4.06 6.53 6.70
C GLU A 199 -4.53 5.24 6.02
N PRO A 200 -4.87 4.20 6.81
CA PRO A 200 -5.50 2.99 6.29
C PRO A 200 -6.85 3.28 5.63
N ILE A 201 -7.14 2.60 4.52
CA ILE A 201 -8.44 2.62 3.83
C ILE A 201 -9.12 1.25 3.94
N PRO A 202 -10.44 1.13 3.71
CA PRO A 202 -11.13 -0.15 3.80
C PRO A 202 -10.48 -1.23 2.92
N ILE A 203 -10.31 -2.43 3.47
CA ILE A 203 -9.71 -3.56 2.74
C ILE A 203 -10.48 -3.85 1.45
N GLU A 204 -11.82 -3.74 1.47
CA GLU A 204 -12.65 -3.94 0.28
C GLU A 204 -12.34 -2.96 -0.85
N GLU A 205 -11.92 -1.73 -0.53
CA GLU A 205 -11.46 -0.76 -1.54
C GLU A 205 -10.09 -1.13 -2.10
N ILE A 206 -9.18 -1.63 -1.25
CA ILE A 206 -7.86 -2.14 -1.67
C ILE A 206 -8.01 -3.27 -2.68
N LEU A 207 -8.98 -4.16 -2.45
CA LEU A 207 -9.23 -5.31 -3.29
C LEU A 207 -9.77 -4.93 -4.69
N GLN A 208 -10.21 -3.69 -4.90
CA GLN A 208 -10.66 -3.15 -6.18
C GLN A 208 -9.55 -2.45 -6.98
N PHE A 209 -8.30 -2.41 -6.49
CA PHE A 209 -7.20 -1.76 -7.19
C PHE A 209 -6.87 -2.35 -8.57
N PRO A 210 -6.86 -3.68 -8.76
CA PRO A 210 -6.63 -4.27 -10.08
C PRO A 210 -7.76 -3.99 -11.07
N MET A 211 -8.97 -3.70 -10.57
CA MET A 211 -10.14 -3.55 -11.42
C MET A 211 -10.01 -2.27 -12.27
N PRO A 212 -10.31 -2.37 -13.59
CA PRO A 212 -10.40 -1.21 -14.46
C PRO A 212 -11.34 -0.15 -13.87
N ALA A 213 -11.07 1.12 -14.18
CA ALA A 213 -12.02 2.18 -13.87
C ALA A 213 -13.35 1.89 -14.57
N THR A 214 -14.45 1.96 -13.81
CA THR A 214 -15.82 1.83 -14.35
C THR A 214 -16.28 3.19 -14.85
N ALA A 215 -17.38 3.22 -15.60
CA ALA A 215 -18.01 4.49 -16.00
C ALA A 215 -18.33 5.39 -14.79
N SER A 216 -18.78 4.81 -13.68
CA SER A 216 -19.03 5.56 -12.44
C SER A 216 -17.78 6.17 -11.82
N HIS A 217 -16.60 5.56 -12.00
CA HIS A 217 -15.33 6.17 -11.59
C HIS A 217 -14.98 7.37 -12.47
N LEU A 218 -15.33 7.35 -13.75
CA LEU A 218 -15.15 8.48 -14.66
C LEU A 218 -16.16 9.60 -14.36
N ASP A 219 -17.40 9.27 -14.01
CA ASP A 219 -18.42 10.25 -13.61
C ASP A 219 -18.03 10.95 -12.30
N ALA A 220 -17.43 10.24 -11.34
CA ALA A 220 -16.89 10.84 -10.11
C ALA A 220 -15.69 11.76 -10.37
N LEU A 221 -15.00 11.56 -11.49
CA LEU A 221 -13.94 12.43 -11.96
C LEU A 221 -14.48 13.58 -12.82
N GLU A 222 -15.78 13.64 -13.18
CA GLU A 222 -16.37 14.68 -14.04
C GLU A 222 -16.24 16.09 -13.43
N GLU A 223 -16.26 16.22 -12.09
CA GLU A 223 -16.01 17.49 -11.41
C GLU A 223 -14.52 17.93 -11.40
N HIS A 224 -13.62 17.03 -11.79
CA HIS A 224 -12.15 17.21 -11.72
C HIS A 224 -11.45 17.03 -13.06
N VAL A 225 -12.13 16.43 -14.03
CA VAL A 225 -11.77 16.30 -15.42
C VAL A 225 -12.54 17.39 -16.12
N ASP A 226 -11.83 18.44 -16.53
CA ASP A 226 -12.41 19.48 -17.36
C ASP A 226 -12.84 18.82 -18.69
N THR A 227 -14.13 18.47 -18.80
CA THR A 227 -14.71 17.86 -20.01
C THR A 227 -14.81 18.89 -21.13
N ASP A 228 -14.69 20.18 -20.79
CA ASP A 228 -14.49 21.27 -21.74
C ASP A 228 -13.03 21.25 -22.22
N PHE A 229 -12.66 20.17 -22.91
CA PHE A 229 -11.57 20.22 -23.89
C PHE A 229 -12.00 21.14 -25.03
N VAL A 230 -12.03 22.44 -24.78
CA VAL A 230 -11.98 23.43 -25.82
C VAL A 230 -10.53 23.43 -26.27
N ILE A 231 -10.27 23.00 -27.51
CA ILE A 231 -9.04 23.43 -28.18
C ILE A 231 -9.08 24.94 -28.06
N ALA A 232 -8.20 25.52 -27.26
CA ALA A 232 -8.16 26.96 -27.08
C ALA A 232 -8.14 27.58 -28.50
N ASP A 233 -8.98 28.58 -28.78
CA ASP A 233 -9.16 29.09 -30.15
C ASP A 233 -7.81 29.56 -30.77
N ASP A 234 -6.82 29.83 -29.93
CA ASP A 234 -5.40 30.11 -30.23
C ASP A 234 -4.56 28.89 -30.67
N VAL A 235 -5.08 27.67 -30.54
CA VAL A 235 -4.46 26.38 -30.92
C VAL A 235 -5.14 25.77 -32.15
N LEU A 236 -6.34 26.24 -32.52
CA LEU A 236 -6.87 25.98 -33.85
C LEU A 236 -5.98 26.73 -34.86
N PRO A 237 -5.43 26.06 -35.88
CA PRO A 237 -4.80 26.77 -36.98
C PRO A 237 -5.84 27.75 -37.52
N MET A 238 -5.48 29.03 -37.65
CA MET A 238 -6.23 30.00 -38.46
C MET A 238 -6.17 29.57 -39.95
N ALA A 239 -6.70 28.41 -40.27
CA ALA A 239 -6.75 27.84 -41.60
C ALA A 239 -8.22 27.55 -41.95
N ALA A 240 -9.09 28.55 -41.74
CA ALA A 240 -10.44 28.56 -42.29
C ALA A 240 -11.00 29.99 -42.47
N LEU A 241 -10.15 31.01 -42.53
CA LEU A 241 -10.53 32.30 -43.09
C LEU A 241 -9.62 32.54 -44.29
N ASP A 242 -10.25 32.55 -45.46
CA ASP A 242 -9.65 32.83 -46.75
C ASP A 242 -8.74 34.05 -46.70
N GLU A 243 -7.42 33.87 -46.73
CA GLU A 243 -6.48 34.85 -47.28
C GLU A 243 -5.12 34.17 -47.55
N GLU A 244 -4.82 34.04 -48.84
CA GLU A 244 -3.53 33.77 -49.49
C GLU A 244 -2.54 32.76 -48.88
N CYS A 245 -2.32 31.67 -49.62
CA CYS A 245 -1.19 30.74 -49.44
C CYS A 245 0.15 31.47 -49.26
N THR A 246 0.66 31.50 -48.04
CA THR A 246 2.11 31.43 -47.80
C THR A 246 2.44 30.07 -47.23
N ASP A 247 3.00 29.21 -48.08
CA ASP A 247 3.66 27.96 -47.69
C ASP A 247 4.71 28.27 -46.62
N ASN A 248 4.40 28.06 -45.33
CA ASN A 248 5.32 27.90 -44.20
C ASN A 248 4.58 27.70 -42.86
N ALA A 249 3.42 27.03 -42.85
CA ALA A 249 2.83 26.59 -41.58
C ALA A 249 3.53 25.28 -41.18
N GLU A 250 4.54 25.37 -40.31
CA GLU A 250 5.12 24.20 -39.65
C GLU A 250 3.99 23.41 -38.96
N GLU A 251 3.80 22.15 -39.35
CA GLU A 251 2.86 21.26 -38.68
C GLU A 251 3.20 21.18 -37.18
N VAL A 252 2.29 21.68 -36.34
CA VAL A 252 2.44 21.64 -34.88
C VAL A 252 2.05 20.26 -34.38
N PHE A 253 3.05 19.38 -34.24
CA PHE A 253 2.85 18.08 -33.62
C PHE A 253 2.86 18.19 -32.08
N PRO A 254 1.96 17.48 -31.38
CA PRO A 254 1.99 17.43 -29.92
C PRO A 254 3.30 16.78 -29.45
N LYS A 255 4.02 17.45 -28.55
CA LYS A 255 5.26 16.94 -27.97
C LYS A 255 4.92 16.12 -26.73
N ILE A 256 5.08 14.80 -26.83
CA ILE A 256 4.74 13.86 -25.76
C ILE A 256 5.97 13.61 -24.89
N VAL A 257 5.82 13.83 -23.58
CA VAL A 257 6.82 13.45 -22.58
C VAL A 257 6.21 12.35 -21.72
N ALA A 258 6.73 11.13 -21.85
CA ALA A 258 6.34 10.00 -21.03
C ALA A 258 7.28 9.86 -19.83
N CYS A 259 6.71 9.81 -18.64
CA CYS A 259 7.42 9.62 -17.39
C CYS A 259 6.80 8.41 -16.65
N GLY A 260 7.64 7.55 -16.06
CA GLY A 260 7.17 6.35 -15.38
C GLY A 260 6.31 6.67 -14.16
N ARG A 261 6.94 7.13 -13.07
CA ARG A 261 6.23 7.47 -11.82
C ARG A 261 5.88 8.95 -11.77
N THR A 262 4.82 9.30 -11.05
CA THR A 262 4.35 10.69 -10.92
C THR A 262 5.40 11.63 -10.34
N GLU A 263 6.28 11.15 -9.45
CA GLU A 263 7.37 11.96 -8.89
C GLU A 263 8.43 12.36 -9.94
N THR A 264 8.53 11.60 -11.03
CA THR A 264 9.47 11.88 -12.13
C THR A 264 9.11 13.17 -12.86
N LEU A 265 7.84 13.57 -12.89
CA LEU A 265 7.43 14.87 -13.44
C LEU A 265 7.97 16.07 -12.66
N GLN A 266 8.29 15.88 -11.39
CA GLN A 266 8.83 16.97 -10.55
C GLN A 266 10.35 17.08 -10.63
N MET A 267 11.03 16.18 -11.35
CA MET A 267 12.48 16.22 -11.51
C MET A 267 12.86 17.36 -12.45
N GLN A 268 13.84 18.16 -12.05
CA GLN A 268 14.28 19.32 -12.82
C GLN A 268 14.67 18.96 -14.26
N ALA A 269 15.32 17.82 -14.48
CA ALA A 269 15.70 17.37 -15.82
C ALA A 269 14.49 17.11 -16.75
N ILE A 270 13.34 16.68 -16.20
CA ILE A 270 12.11 16.48 -16.96
C ILE A 270 11.43 17.83 -17.21
N VAL A 271 11.37 18.69 -16.19
CA VAL A 271 10.86 20.07 -16.32
C VAL A 271 11.64 20.84 -17.39
N ASP A 272 12.97 20.83 -17.31
CA ASP A 272 13.87 21.45 -18.28
C ASP A 272 13.61 20.89 -19.69
N LYS A 273 13.36 19.59 -19.81
CA LYS A 273 13.05 18.98 -21.10
C LYS A 273 11.68 19.39 -21.64
N VAL A 274 10.67 19.56 -20.78
CA VAL A 274 9.35 20.06 -21.18
C VAL A 274 9.44 21.54 -21.61
N VAL A 275 10.21 22.36 -20.91
CA VAL A 275 10.51 23.76 -21.29
C VAL A 275 11.27 23.82 -22.62
N GLU A 276 12.32 23.00 -22.78
CA GLU A 276 13.10 22.89 -24.02
C GLU A 276 12.21 22.47 -25.20
N LEU A 277 11.37 21.45 -24.99
CA LEU A 277 10.48 20.94 -26.03
C LEU A 277 9.38 21.96 -26.34
N SER A 278 8.78 22.60 -25.36
CA SER A 278 7.72 23.58 -25.59
C SER A 278 8.23 24.88 -26.20
N GLY A 279 9.50 25.24 -25.97
CA GLY A 279 10.05 26.55 -26.32
C GLY A 279 9.50 27.69 -25.46
N ALA A 280 8.85 27.38 -24.33
CA ALA A 280 8.23 28.35 -23.44
C ALA A 280 8.66 28.10 -21.99
N ASP A 281 8.98 29.17 -21.26
CA ASP A 281 9.39 29.11 -19.85
C ASP A 281 8.26 28.61 -18.93
N LEU A 282 7.00 28.76 -19.35
CA LEU A 282 5.79 28.27 -18.68
C LEU A 282 4.91 27.52 -19.71
N PRO A 283 5.21 26.24 -19.97
CA PRO A 283 4.48 25.46 -20.95
C PRO A 283 3.04 25.16 -20.50
N LYS A 284 2.08 25.27 -21.43
CA LYS A 284 0.74 24.69 -21.23
C LYS A 284 0.87 23.15 -21.31
N VAL A 285 0.82 22.46 -20.18
CA VAL A 285 0.97 20.99 -20.12
C VAL A 285 -0.40 20.32 -19.94
N LEU A 286 -0.75 19.43 -20.86
CA LEU A 286 -1.84 18.48 -20.67
C LEU A 286 -1.28 17.20 -20.04
N TYR A 287 -1.62 16.95 -18.78
CA TYR A 287 -1.26 15.69 -18.12
C TYR A 287 -2.30 14.62 -18.42
N VAL A 288 -1.86 13.50 -18.97
CA VAL A 288 -2.68 12.30 -19.16
C VAL A 288 -2.18 11.23 -18.19
N GLY A 289 -2.79 11.19 -17.01
CA GLY A 289 -2.59 10.13 -16.03
C GLY A 289 -3.43 8.90 -16.34
N THR A 290 -3.12 7.78 -15.67
CA THR A 290 -3.98 6.59 -15.71
C THR A 290 -4.86 6.61 -14.46
N ALA A 291 -6.17 6.41 -14.62
CA ALA A 291 -7.18 6.50 -13.56
C ALA A 291 -6.87 5.63 -12.33
N SER A 292 -6.03 4.60 -12.46
CA SER A 292 -5.58 3.74 -11.36
C SER A 292 -4.61 4.44 -10.39
N PHE A 293 -3.85 5.44 -10.84
CA PHE A 293 -2.84 6.16 -10.03
C PHE A 293 -3.39 7.47 -9.44
N ASP A 294 -4.46 8.02 -10.03
CA ASP A 294 -5.01 9.34 -9.69
C ASP A 294 -6.23 9.28 -8.74
N ARG A 295 -6.52 8.12 -8.13
CA ARG A 295 -7.64 7.94 -7.17
C ARG A 295 -7.53 8.76 -5.87
N THR A 296 -6.52 9.62 -5.70
CA THR A 296 -6.35 10.46 -4.50
C THR A 296 -6.04 11.91 -4.90
N ASP A 297 -6.38 12.88 -4.03
CA ASP A 297 -6.28 14.36 -4.15
C ASP A 297 -4.93 14.97 -4.61
N ARG A 298 -3.96 14.15 -5.02
CA ARG A 298 -2.58 14.52 -5.36
C ARG A 298 -2.43 15.24 -6.70
N TYR A 299 -3.45 15.19 -7.54
CA TYR A 299 -3.51 15.94 -8.81
C TYR A 299 -3.14 17.42 -8.60
N ASN A 300 -3.76 18.07 -7.61
CA ASN A 300 -3.57 19.50 -7.33
C ASN A 300 -2.22 19.89 -6.71
N VAL A 301 -1.46 18.92 -6.20
CA VAL A 301 -0.14 19.20 -5.57
C VAL A 301 0.97 19.22 -6.61
N CYS A 302 0.85 18.39 -7.65
CA CYS A 302 1.91 18.18 -8.64
C CYS A 302 1.87 19.17 -9.81
N THR A 303 0.69 19.69 -10.18
CA THR A 303 0.53 20.63 -11.29
C THR A 303 0.94 22.06 -10.97
N LYS A 304 1.06 22.44 -9.69
CA LYS A 304 1.43 23.81 -9.25
C LYS A 304 2.86 24.25 -9.61
N LYS A 305 3.71 23.34 -10.10
CA LYS A 305 5.10 23.64 -10.50
C LYS A 305 5.23 24.04 -11.97
N PHE A 306 4.19 23.83 -12.77
CA PHE A 306 4.15 24.17 -14.18
C PHE A 306 3.28 25.41 -14.41
#